data_AF-A0A962X4U1-F1
#
_entry.id   AF-A0A962X4U1-F1
#
_cell.length_a   1.000
_cell.length_b   1.000
_cell.length_c   1.000
_cell.angle_alpha   90.00
_cell.angle_beta   90.00
_cell.angle_gamma   90.00
#
_symmetry.space_group_name_H-M   'P 1'
#
loop_
_entity.id
_entity.type
_entity.pdbx_description
1 polymer ?
#
loop_
_entity_poly.entity_id
_entity_poly.type
_entity_poly.pdbx_seq_one_letter_code
_entity_poly.pdbx_strand_id
1 'polypeptide(L)' 'MPRCTERKHSIDTGLASLLALARLHGLPADAAQLRHAHAASGEAFDERAIILAGRQLGLKVRA' A
#
# COMPACT_ATOMS: atom_id res chain seq x y z
N MET A 1 7.32 24.98 19.12
CA MET A 1 6.27 25.01 18.09
C MET A 1 6.39 23.75 17.23
N PRO A 2 5.49 22.76 17.30
CA PRO A 2 5.46 21.68 16.33
C PRO A 2 4.38 21.96 15.28
N ARG A 3 4.75 22.04 14.01
CA ARG A 3 3.79 21.86 12.92
C ARG A 3 3.36 20.40 12.98
N CYS A 4 2.18 20.15 13.55
CA CYS A 4 1.48 18.87 13.39
C CYS A 4 1.26 18.68 11.89
N THR A 5 2.07 17.84 11.28
CA THR A 5 1.88 17.38 9.92
C THR A 5 0.51 16.73 9.85
N GLU A 6 -0.36 17.36 9.05
CA GLU A 6 -1.72 16.94 8.80
C GLU A 6 -1.73 15.46 8.39
N ARG A 7 -2.15 14.60 9.32
CA ARG A 7 -2.40 13.17 9.09
C ARG A 7 -3.58 13.06 8.15
N LYS A 8 -3.32 13.28 6.86
CA LYS A 8 -4.24 13.07 5.76
C LYS A 8 -4.60 11.59 5.78
N HIS A 9 -5.81 11.28 6.22
CA HIS A 9 -6.55 10.07 5.81
C HIS A 9 -6.87 10.19 4.30
N SER A 10 -5.89 10.53 3.48
CA SER A 10 -5.98 10.45 2.04
C SER A 10 -5.81 8.99 1.72
N ILE A 11 -6.81 8.42 1.06
CA ILE A 11 -6.75 7.13 0.40
C ILE A 11 -5.35 6.98 -0.20
N ASP A 12 -4.58 5.98 0.29
CA ASP A 12 -3.27 5.66 -0.26
C ASP A 12 -3.47 5.25 -1.72
N THR A 13 -3.27 6.19 -2.64
CA THR A 13 -3.48 5.97 -4.08
C THR A 13 -2.58 4.87 -4.61
N GLY A 14 -1.38 4.71 -4.02
CA GLY A 14 -0.48 3.59 -4.29
C GLY A 14 -1.08 2.23 -3.89
N LEU A 15 -1.68 2.13 -2.70
CA LEU A 15 -2.38 0.93 -2.25
C LEU A 15 -3.60 0.64 -3.12
N ALA A 16 -4.41 1.66 -3.42
CA ALA A 16 -5.59 1.51 -4.27
C ALA A 16 -5.23 1.02 -5.68
N SER A 17 -4.15 1.53 -6.26
CA SER A 17 -3.64 1.09 -7.57
C SER A 17 -3.13 -0.35 -7.53
N LEU A 18 -2.42 -0.73 -6.47
CA LEU A 18 -1.96 -2.11 -6.27
C LEU A 18 -3.13 -3.09 -6.15
N LEU A 19 -4.18 -2.73 -5.40
CA LEU A 19 -5.39 -3.55 -5.28
C LEU A 19 -6.12 -3.69 -6.61
N ALA A 20 -6.19 -2.61 -7.41
CA ALA A 20 -6.79 -2.67 -8.74
C ALA A 20 -6.03 -3.65 -9.65
N LEU A 21 -4.69 -3.62 -9.63
CA LEU A 21 -3.86 -4.57 -10.36
C LEU A 21 -4.06 -6.00 -9.85
N ALA A 22 -4.03 -6.22 -8.54
CA ALA A 22 -4.23 -7.54 -7.97
C ALA A 22 -5.61 -8.13 -8.35
N ARG A 23 -6.67 -7.31 -8.31
CA ARG A 23 -8.02 -7.69 -8.75
C ARG A 23 -8.08 -8.03 -10.23
N LEU A 24 -7.38 -7.26 -11.08
CA LEU A 24 -7.26 -7.55 -12.51
C LEU A 24 -6.63 -8.92 -12.77
N HIS A 25 -5.69 -9.33 -11.93
CA HIS A 25 -5.03 -10.65 -11.99
C HIS A 25 -5.80 -11.76 -11.26
N GLY A 26 -6.96 -11.47 -10.65
CA GLY A 26 -7.75 -12.43 -9.87
C GLY A 26 -7.11 -12.84 -8.55
N LEU A 27 -6.19 -12.02 -8.02
CA LEU A 27 -5.48 -12.29 -6.78
C LEU A 27 -6.25 -11.75 -5.56
N PRO A 28 -6.28 -12.49 -4.44
CA PRO A 28 -6.89 -12.02 -3.21
C PRO A 28 -5.99 -10.95 -2.57
N ALA A 29 -6.31 -9.68 -2.77
CA ALA A 29 -5.60 -8.55 -2.16
C ALA A 29 -6.55 -7.74 -1.28
N ASP A 30 -6.19 -7.63 0.00
CA ASP A 30 -6.97 -6.90 1.00
C ASP A 30 -6.26 -5.63 1.45
N ALA A 31 -6.96 -4.49 1.37
CA ALA A 31 -6.43 -3.18 1.70
C ALA A 31 -6.02 -3.08 3.17
N ALA A 32 -6.85 -3.62 4.07
CA ALA A 32 -6.63 -3.52 5.50
C ALA A 32 -5.45 -4.39 5.92
N GLN A 33 -5.33 -5.60 5.36
CA GLN A 33 -4.22 -6.50 5.62
C GLN A 33 -2.88 -5.94 5.11
N LEU A 34 -2.86 -5.39 3.88
CA LEU A 34 -1.66 -4.77 3.32
C LEU A 34 -1.25 -3.53 4.10
N ARG A 35 -2.22 -2.69 4.47
CA ARG A 35 -1.99 -1.50 5.30
C ARG A 35 -1.46 -1.88 6.67
N HIS A 36 -1.97 -2.92 7.31
CA HIS A 36 -1.47 -3.36 8.61
C HIS A 36 -0.09 -4.02 8.52
N ALA A 37 0.18 -4.78 7.44
CA ALA A 37 1.43 -5.49 7.26
C ALA A 37 2.60 -4.60 6.81
N HIS A 38 2.33 -3.56 6.02
CA HIS A 38 3.38 -2.77 5.37
C HIS A 38 3.31 -1.25 5.61
N ALA A 39 2.20 -0.70 6.14
CA ALA A 39 2.20 0.72 6.51
C ALA A 39 2.88 0.88 7.88
N ALA A 40 4.08 1.47 7.89
CA ALA A 40 4.72 1.90 9.12
C ALA A 40 3.85 2.98 9.78
N SER A 41 3.67 2.85 11.09
CA SER A 41 2.73 3.61 11.94
C SER A 41 2.51 5.08 11.53
N GLY A 42 1.49 5.32 10.70
CA GLY A 42 0.99 6.65 10.35
C GLY A 42 1.55 7.29 9.08
N GLU A 43 2.39 6.58 8.32
CA GLU A 43 2.89 7.06 7.02
C GLU A 43 2.19 6.40 5.83
N ALA A 44 2.28 7.05 4.67
CA ALA A 44 1.77 6.56 3.40
C ALA A 44 2.51 5.29 2.97
N PHE A 45 1.89 4.51 2.08
CA PHE A 45 2.52 3.32 1.50
C PHE A 45 3.77 3.72 0.69
N ASP A 46 4.95 3.50 1.28
CA ASP A 46 6.23 3.78 0.64
C ASP A 46 6.44 2.88 -0.59
N GLU A 47 7.29 3.29 -1.53
CA GLU A 47 7.60 2.51 -2.73
C GLU A 47 8.02 1.07 -2.38
N ARG A 48 8.84 0.92 -1.33
CA ARG A 48 9.28 -0.40 -0.85
C ARG A 48 8.11 -1.25 -0.35
N ALA A 49 7.16 -0.63 0.35
CA ALA A 49 5.94 -1.29 0.85
C ALA A 49 5.07 -1.76 -0.32
N ILE A 50 4.93 -0.95 -1.39
CA ILE A 50 4.20 -1.33 -2.61
C ILE A 50 4.86 -2.55 -3.28
N ILE A 51 6.19 -2.55 -3.41
CA ILE A 51 6.93 -3.65 -4.04
C ILE A 51 6.82 -4.93 -3.23
N LEU A 52 6.98 -4.86 -1.90
CA LEU A 52 6.85 -6.01 -1.02
C LEU A 52 5.42 -6.57 -1.02
N ALA A 53 4.42 -5.71 -0.92
CA ALA A 53 3.02 -6.09 -1.00
C ALA A 53 2.70 -6.79 -2.33
N GLY A 54 3.12 -6.21 -3.46
CA GLY A 54 2.90 -6.82 -4.77
C GLY A 54 3.60 -8.17 -4.93
N ARG A 55 4.85 -8.29 -4.45
CA ARG A 55 5.58 -9.58 -4.47
C ARG A 55 4.92 -10.63 -3.58
N GLN A 56 4.40 -10.26 -2.41
CA GLN A 56 3.65 -11.16 -1.54
C GLN A 56 2.35 -11.66 -2.18
N LEU A 57 1.70 -10.81 -3.00
CA LEU A 57 0.51 -11.19 -3.75
C LEU A 57 0.84 -12.09 -4.96
N GLY A 58 2.12 -12.29 -5.30
CA GLY A 58 2.54 -13.06 -6.48
C GLY A 58 2.60 -12.23 -7.77
N LEU A 59 2.51 -10.89 -7.69
CA LEU A 59 2.71 -10.00 -8.82
C LEU A 59 4.20 -9.83 -9.13
N LYS A 60 4.52 -9.70 -10.42
CA LYS A 60 5.87 -9.34 -10.88
C LYS A 60 6.07 -7.83 -10.72
N VAL A 61 6.60 -7.41 -9.58
CA VAL A 61 6.90 -6.00 -9.29
C VAL A 61 8.41 -5.73 -9.28
N ARG A 62 8.81 -4.61 -9.90
CA ARG A 62 10.18 -4.10 -10.01
C ARG A 62 10.23 -2.64 -9.52
N ALA A 63 11.37 -2.24 -8.97
CA ALA A 63 11.72 -0.84 -8.69
C ALA A 63 12.26 -0.19 -9.97
#